data_AF-A0A522CEE3-F1
#
_entry.id   AF-A0A522CEE3-F1
#
_cell.length_a   1.000
_cell.length_b   1.000
_cell.length_c   1.000
_cell.angle_alpha   90.00
_cell.angle_beta   90.00
_cell.angle_gamma   90.00
#
_symmetry.space_group_name_H-M   'P 1'
#
loop_
_entity.id
_entity.type
_entity.pdbx_description
1 polymer ?
#
loop_
_entity_poly.entity_id
_entity_poly.type
_entity_poly.pdbx_seq_one_letter_code
_entity_poly.pdbx_strand_id
1 'polypeptide(L)'
;MLIYANTLYLEPAGGPGDVIRQVAKWVGQRTRGFVDEARLAAGIRELKLKDGSTLGSKTTGALDDEPVYPYLFSAQLSHRDEAVSGRKWITEVGIRQEAAGRPVECSLLLKTDEVSARVTAPIQVTRPKLVEQLLKTCKPATETPGLVVKKLDEHSAKAFLHEVERGERGYPLVLISCPRNGQYAVDPERLRSVLAGLADVVAVPDGVDTFAIEDVVGRRYMAFAGGVNIVFPVRRGVREPFCDTVLLRAEAIEDLQHDGKVLESEVLGIITHRTNLPFSWRHVSPVKVDQAILHGRVAALLDKTKGSQHADELAEYVELLQAADQDVLRKEAELKQSRADFEAKEEEVRDLKQEIFNLSQTLSSLQADDGQGAAMEVLAPVREQLLDAVKSKLTLQKVVDLMGTLFPDRLVFLDTAMASAKEADRSGSKLAEKACELLHTLATGYWGALNDGKGDQHAKGVFGKDAYAANESDSLSNEGRRLRTFSYRGQDFVMEKHLKHGVKDSKAETLRIHFEWLPAEKMLVVGHCGKHLNF
;
A
#
# COMPACT_ATOMS: atom_id res chain seq x y z
N MET A 1 -10.84 -10.99 3.64
CA MET A 1 -10.21 -9.65 3.45
C MET A 1 -10.79 -8.59 4.40
N LEU A 2 -10.02 -7.61 4.88
CA LEU A 2 -10.55 -6.48 5.67
C LEU A 2 -11.17 -5.42 4.75
N ILE A 3 -12.41 -5.02 5.02
CA ILE A 3 -13.22 -4.16 4.12
C ILE A 3 -13.45 -2.79 4.73
N TYR A 4 -13.84 -2.74 6.00
CA TYR A 4 -14.16 -1.48 6.68
C TYR A 4 -13.78 -1.60 8.15
N ALA A 5 -13.06 -0.62 8.68
CA ALA A 5 -12.86 -0.47 10.10
C ALA A 5 -13.04 0.99 10.50
N ASN A 6 -13.76 1.24 11.60
CA ASN A 6 -14.07 2.58 12.08
C ASN A 6 -14.14 2.60 13.61
N THR A 7 -13.92 3.77 14.21
CA THR A 7 -14.09 4.01 15.65
C THR A 7 -14.92 5.27 15.87
N LEU A 8 -15.99 5.14 16.65
CA LEU A 8 -16.90 6.21 17.00
C LEU A 8 -16.80 6.47 18.50
N TYR A 9 -16.83 7.73 18.91
CA TYR A 9 -16.97 8.11 20.31
C TYR A 9 -18.41 8.58 20.53
N LEU A 10 -19.13 7.91 21.41
CA LEU A 10 -20.56 8.08 21.61
C LEU A 10 -20.86 8.50 23.04
N GLU A 11 -21.85 9.38 23.22
CA GLU A 11 -22.34 9.83 24.53
C GLU A 11 -23.82 9.44 24.72
N PRO A 12 -24.14 8.13 24.71
CA PRO A 12 -25.50 7.65 24.90
C PRO A 12 -26.01 7.94 26.31
N ALA A 13 -27.28 8.31 26.42
CA ALA A 13 -27.92 8.62 27.70
C ALA A 13 -27.95 7.40 28.66
N GLY A 14 -28.17 6.20 28.12
CA GLY A 14 -28.15 4.93 28.85
C GLY A 14 -26.78 4.22 28.84
N GLY A 15 -25.69 4.93 28.53
CA GLY A 15 -24.35 4.34 28.50
C GLY A 15 -24.19 3.23 27.44
N PRO A 16 -23.30 2.25 27.65
CA PRO A 16 -23.00 1.22 26.64
C PRO A 16 -24.22 0.34 26.29
N GLY A 17 -25.21 0.24 27.18
CA GLY A 17 -26.44 -0.54 26.94
C GLY A 17 -27.25 -0.05 25.75
N ASP A 18 -27.29 1.26 25.50
CA ASP A 18 -27.98 1.82 24.32
C ASP A 18 -27.28 1.43 23.02
N VAL A 19 -25.95 1.37 23.00
CA VAL A 19 -25.19 0.90 21.84
C VAL A 19 -25.50 -0.58 21.58
N ILE A 20 -25.49 -1.41 22.63
CA ILE A 20 -25.83 -2.85 22.54
C ILE A 20 -27.26 -3.05 22.02
N ARG A 21 -28.21 -2.23 22.47
CA ARG A 21 -29.59 -2.21 21.96
C ARG A 21 -29.64 -1.93 20.46
N GLN A 22 -28.87 -0.96 19.96
CA GLN A 22 -28.82 -0.69 18.51
C GLN A 22 -28.20 -1.86 17.73
N VAL A 23 -27.19 -2.53 18.29
CA VAL A 23 -26.62 -3.75 17.70
C VAL A 23 -27.71 -4.84 17.62
N ALA A 24 -28.44 -5.10 18.70
CA ALA A 24 -29.52 -6.08 18.71
C ALA A 24 -30.61 -5.77 17.66
N LYS A 25 -31.04 -4.50 17.58
CA LYS A 25 -32.01 -4.04 16.57
C LYS A 25 -31.50 -4.22 15.14
N TRP A 26 -30.25 -3.86 14.88
CA TRP A 26 -29.62 -4.01 13.57
C TRP A 26 -29.55 -5.48 13.14
N VAL A 27 -29.09 -6.38 14.03
CA VAL A 27 -29.04 -7.81 13.75
C VAL A 27 -30.44 -8.38 13.52
N GLY A 28 -31.42 -7.99 14.35
CA GLY A 28 -32.82 -8.41 14.19
C GLY A 28 -33.42 -7.98 12.84
N GLN A 29 -33.23 -6.71 12.45
CA GLN A 29 -33.69 -6.19 11.16
C GLN A 29 -33.08 -6.94 9.98
N ARG A 30 -31.77 -7.20 10.03
CA ARG A 30 -31.05 -7.92 8.99
C ARG A 30 -31.58 -9.34 8.80
N THR A 31 -31.75 -10.05 9.91
CA THR A 31 -32.12 -11.48 9.92
C THR A 31 -33.63 -11.72 9.89
N ARG A 32 -34.43 -10.63 9.78
CA ARG A 32 -35.90 -10.65 9.88
C ARG A 32 -36.38 -11.38 11.15
N GLY A 33 -35.67 -11.14 12.25
CA GLY A 33 -35.86 -11.79 13.54
C GLY A 33 -35.82 -10.81 14.71
N PHE A 34 -35.91 -11.35 15.91
CA PHE A 34 -35.75 -10.62 17.16
C PHE A 34 -34.48 -11.10 17.86
N VAL A 35 -33.68 -10.16 18.35
CA VAL A 35 -32.52 -10.43 19.21
C VAL A 35 -32.78 -9.73 20.53
N ASP A 36 -32.78 -10.51 21.61
CA ASP A 36 -32.96 -10.00 22.96
C ASP A 36 -31.75 -9.17 23.39
N GLU A 37 -31.99 -7.92 23.78
CA GLU A 37 -30.95 -6.98 24.18
C GLU A 37 -30.24 -7.37 25.49
N ALA A 38 -30.98 -7.89 26.47
CA ALA A 38 -30.43 -8.30 27.76
C ALA A 38 -29.58 -9.55 27.59
N ARG A 39 -30.04 -10.50 26.78
CA ARG A 39 -29.26 -11.69 26.42
C ARG A 39 -27.99 -11.32 25.66
N LEU A 40 -28.06 -10.36 24.74
CA LEU A 40 -26.89 -9.90 24.00
C LEU A 40 -25.86 -9.26 24.95
N ALA A 41 -26.32 -8.39 25.85
CA ALA A 41 -25.50 -7.70 26.83
C ALA A 41 -24.85 -8.66 27.84
N ALA A 42 -25.52 -9.74 28.24
CA ALA A 42 -24.99 -10.76 29.13
C ALA A 42 -23.94 -11.68 28.48
N GLY A 43 -23.84 -11.67 27.15
CA GLY A 43 -22.94 -12.54 26.39
C GLY A 43 -23.64 -13.77 25.81
N ILE A 44 -23.37 -14.04 24.54
CA ILE A 44 -23.91 -15.15 23.76
C ILE A 44 -22.74 -15.94 23.20
N ARG A 45 -22.57 -17.20 23.63
CA ARG A 45 -21.53 -18.07 23.05
C ARG A 45 -21.75 -18.27 21.55
N GLU A 46 -22.95 -18.68 21.17
CA GLU A 46 -23.37 -18.85 19.80
C GLU A 46 -24.90 -18.83 19.71
N LEU A 47 -25.45 -18.01 18.82
CA LEU A 47 -26.87 -17.97 18.50
C LEU A 47 -27.03 -18.09 16.99
N LYS A 48 -27.67 -19.18 16.54
CA LYS A 48 -28.06 -19.37 15.15
C LYS A 48 -29.36 -18.61 14.89
N LEU A 49 -29.35 -17.77 13.87
CA LEU A 49 -30.47 -16.93 13.45
C LEU A 49 -31.26 -17.61 12.32
N LYS A 50 -32.47 -17.11 12.04
CA LYS A 50 -33.43 -17.73 11.10
C LYS A 50 -32.91 -17.81 9.66
N ASP A 51 -32.08 -16.86 9.28
CA ASP A 51 -31.44 -16.75 7.96
C ASP A 51 -30.17 -17.62 7.84
N GLY A 52 -29.84 -18.41 8.87
CA GLY A 52 -28.62 -19.21 8.92
C GLY A 52 -27.38 -18.44 9.36
N SER A 53 -27.52 -17.14 9.69
CA SER A 53 -26.46 -16.34 10.28
C SER A 53 -26.13 -16.80 11.70
N THR A 54 -24.92 -16.53 12.17
CA THR A 54 -24.47 -16.84 13.53
C THR A 54 -24.04 -15.57 14.25
N LEU A 55 -24.61 -15.34 15.43
CA LEU A 55 -24.28 -14.23 16.31
C LEU A 55 -23.60 -14.75 17.58
N GLY A 56 -22.50 -14.13 17.97
CA GLY A 56 -21.88 -14.30 19.29
C GLY A 56 -21.65 -12.95 19.95
N SER A 57 -21.63 -12.90 21.28
CA SER A 57 -21.23 -11.73 22.05
C SER A 57 -20.50 -12.11 23.33
N LYS A 58 -19.66 -11.19 23.82
CA LYS A 58 -18.86 -11.35 25.02
C LYS A 58 -18.82 -10.04 25.79
N THR A 59 -18.76 -10.11 27.11
CA THR A 59 -18.67 -8.95 28.00
C THR A 59 -17.80 -9.26 29.20
N THR A 60 -17.09 -8.27 29.73
CA THR A 60 -16.35 -8.38 30.99
C THR A 60 -17.26 -8.67 32.21
N GLY A 61 -18.58 -8.55 32.05
CA GLY A 61 -19.56 -8.89 33.09
C GLY A 61 -19.75 -7.77 34.12
N ALA A 62 -20.76 -7.95 34.97
CA ALA A 62 -21.02 -7.14 36.15
C ALA A 62 -20.64 -7.96 37.40
N LEU A 63 -19.91 -7.36 38.34
CA LEU A 63 -19.76 -7.89 39.70
C LEU A 63 -20.93 -7.31 40.49
N ASP A 64 -21.76 -8.16 41.09
CA ASP A 64 -22.90 -7.74 41.93
C ASP A 64 -23.88 -6.74 41.25
N ASP A 65 -24.22 -6.99 39.97
CA ASP A 65 -25.06 -6.13 39.12
C ASP A 65 -24.49 -4.72 38.81
N GLU A 66 -23.26 -4.39 39.24
CA GLU A 66 -22.56 -3.18 38.83
C GLU A 66 -21.55 -3.44 37.69
N PRO A 67 -21.53 -2.59 36.65
CA PRO A 67 -20.60 -2.75 35.54
C PRO A 67 -19.16 -2.58 36.01
N VAL A 68 -18.32 -3.56 35.70
CA VAL A 68 -16.88 -3.50 35.99
C VAL A 68 -16.19 -2.66 34.93
N TYR A 69 -15.39 -1.69 35.37
CA TYR A 69 -14.61 -0.81 34.51
C TYR A 69 -13.13 -1.24 34.43
N PRO A 70 -12.48 -1.18 33.26
CA PRO A 70 -13.04 -0.77 31.96
C PRO A 70 -14.08 -1.78 31.45
N TYR A 71 -15.25 -1.27 31.05
CA TYR A 71 -16.33 -2.09 30.53
C TYR A 71 -16.02 -2.43 29.08
N LEU A 72 -15.86 -3.72 28.78
CA LEU A 72 -15.61 -4.20 27.43
C LEU A 72 -16.74 -5.11 26.98
N PHE A 73 -17.17 -4.91 25.74
CA PHE A 73 -18.14 -5.76 25.08
C PHE A 73 -17.72 -5.99 23.63
N SER A 74 -18.03 -7.17 23.10
CA SER A 74 -17.89 -7.45 21.67
C SER A 74 -19.09 -8.26 21.19
N ALA A 75 -19.52 -8.01 19.96
CA ALA A 75 -20.48 -8.81 19.23
C ALA A 75 -19.94 -9.12 17.84
N GLN A 76 -20.08 -10.37 17.40
CA GLN A 76 -19.69 -10.82 16.08
C GLN A 76 -20.89 -11.45 15.38
N LEU A 77 -21.29 -10.87 14.27
CA LEU A 77 -22.29 -11.44 13.36
C LEU A 77 -21.57 -12.00 12.14
N SER A 78 -21.87 -13.25 11.80
CA SER A 78 -21.35 -13.87 10.59
C SER A 78 -22.43 -14.53 9.75
N HIS A 79 -22.32 -14.40 8.43
CA HIS A 79 -23.30 -14.91 7.48
C HIS A 79 -22.62 -15.20 6.13
N ARG A 80 -23.28 -16.02 5.31
CA ARG A 80 -22.80 -16.31 3.94
C ARG A 80 -23.07 -15.11 3.02
N ASP A 81 -22.24 -14.94 2.01
CA ASP A 81 -22.55 -14.05 0.90
C ASP A 81 -23.72 -14.65 0.07
N GLU A 82 -24.65 -13.80 -0.34
CA GLU A 82 -25.84 -14.20 -1.10
C GLU A 82 -25.52 -14.49 -2.58
N ALA A 83 -24.53 -13.78 -3.14
CA ALA A 83 -24.16 -13.86 -4.55
C ALA A 83 -22.90 -14.72 -4.78
N VAL A 84 -21.99 -14.77 -3.82
CA VAL A 84 -20.68 -15.42 -3.97
C VAL A 84 -20.56 -16.65 -3.07
N SER A 85 -20.73 -17.82 -3.66
CA SER A 85 -20.53 -19.08 -2.95
C SER A 85 -19.10 -19.21 -2.41
N GLY A 86 -18.98 -19.65 -1.16
CA GLY A 86 -17.68 -19.80 -0.49
C GLY A 86 -17.13 -18.50 0.12
N ARG A 87 -17.87 -17.40 0.09
CA ARG A 87 -17.54 -16.19 0.86
C ARG A 87 -18.42 -16.09 2.11
N LYS A 88 -17.78 -15.80 3.24
CA LYS A 88 -18.40 -15.50 4.51
C LYS A 88 -18.11 -14.06 4.89
N TRP A 89 -19.13 -13.33 5.30
CA TRP A 89 -19.01 -11.98 5.83
C TRP A 89 -19.06 -12.02 7.35
N ILE A 90 -18.20 -11.20 7.96
CA ILE A 90 -18.06 -11.09 9.41
C ILE A 90 -18.10 -9.60 9.76
N THR A 91 -19.06 -9.22 10.59
CA THR A 91 -19.14 -7.89 11.19
C THR A 91 -18.90 -8.02 12.69
N GLU A 92 -17.90 -7.32 13.18
CA GLU A 92 -17.57 -7.22 14.60
C GLU A 92 -17.88 -5.80 15.09
N VAL A 93 -18.49 -5.72 16.27
CA VAL A 93 -18.75 -4.48 17.00
C VAL A 93 -18.12 -4.64 18.36
N GLY A 94 -17.23 -3.71 18.71
CA GLY A 94 -16.50 -3.70 19.95
C GLY A 94 -16.80 -2.42 20.72
N ILE A 95 -17.06 -2.53 22.01
CA ILE A 95 -17.39 -1.41 22.89
C ILE A 95 -16.36 -1.37 24.02
N ARG A 96 -15.88 -0.18 24.33
CA ARG A 96 -15.05 0.11 25.48
C ARG A 96 -15.54 1.36 26.19
N GLN A 97 -15.66 1.29 27.50
CA GLN A 97 -15.91 2.46 28.35
C GLN A 97 -14.94 2.40 29.54
N GLU A 98 -14.13 3.44 29.71
CA GLU A 98 -13.10 3.48 30.77
C GLU A 98 -13.68 3.63 32.16
N ALA A 99 -14.74 4.42 32.32
CA ALA A 99 -15.40 4.68 33.59
C ALA A 99 -16.84 5.15 33.34
N ALA A 100 -17.69 5.07 34.37
CA ALA A 100 -19.04 5.59 34.32
C ALA A 100 -19.05 7.08 33.88
N GLY A 101 -19.94 7.43 32.96
CA GLY A 101 -20.09 8.79 32.44
C GLY A 101 -19.02 9.25 31.44
N ARG A 102 -17.99 8.45 31.16
CA ARG A 102 -17.05 8.72 30.06
C ARG A 102 -17.66 8.33 28.70
N PRO A 103 -17.24 8.97 27.59
CA PRO A 103 -17.65 8.57 26.25
C PRO A 103 -17.41 7.07 26.01
N VAL A 104 -18.35 6.46 25.29
CA VAL A 104 -18.29 5.06 24.88
C VAL A 104 -17.55 4.98 23.56
N GLU A 105 -16.39 4.31 23.56
CA GLU A 105 -15.67 3.98 22.34
C GLU A 105 -16.35 2.78 21.67
N CYS A 106 -16.89 3.00 20.47
CA CYS A 106 -17.54 1.98 19.66
C CYS A 106 -16.72 1.75 18.39
N SER A 107 -16.02 0.63 18.34
CA SER A 107 -15.24 0.19 17.18
C SER A 107 -16.03 -0.79 16.34
N LEU A 108 -16.01 -0.63 15.01
CA LEU A 108 -16.68 -1.51 14.06
C LEU A 108 -15.67 -2.07 13.07
N LEU A 109 -15.82 -3.35 12.74
CA LEU A 109 -14.97 -4.04 11.77
C LEU A 109 -15.84 -4.90 10.85
N LEU A 110 -15.65 -4.77 9.55
CA LEU A 110 -16.26 -5.59 8.50
C LEU A 110 -15.15 -6.28 7.71
N LYS A 111 -15.21 -7.60 7.64
CA LYS A 111 -14.27 -8.41 6.87
C LYS A 111 -15.00 -9.55 6.16
N THR A 112 -14.37 -10.08 5.13
CA THR A 112 -14.72 -11.36 4.53
C THR A 112 -13.73 -12.45 4.92
N ASP A 113 -14.19 -13.68 4.83
CA ASP A 113 -13.42 -14.89 4.93
C ASP A 113 -13.79 -15.79 3.75
N GLU A 114 -12.81 -16.15 2.94
CA GLU A 114 -12.98 -16.90 1.71
C GLU A 114 -12.55 -18.36 1.93
N VAL A 115 -13.38 -19.33 1.56
CA VAL A 115 -13.07 -20.77 1.76
C VAL A 115 -11.85 -21.24 0.96
N SER A 116 -11.48 -20.54 -0.12
CA SER A 116 -10.29 -20.82 -0.91
C SER A 116 -9.88 -19.61 -1.76
N ALA A 117 -8.64 -19.63 -2.24
CA ALA A 117 -8.11 -18.63 -3.18
C ALA A 117 -8.82 -18.60 -4.55
N ARG A 118 -9.72 -19.55 -4.84
CA ARG A 118 -10.53 -19.56 -6.07
C ARG A 118 -11.74 -18.62 -6.01
N VAL A 119 -12.06 -18.05 -4.84
CA VAL A 119 -13.14 -17.08 -4.70
C VAL A 119 -12.61 -15.69 -5.07
N THR A 120 -12.63 -15.37 -6.36
CA THR A 120 -12.00 -14.15 -6.93
C THR A 120 -12.97 -13.02 -7.23
N ALA A 121 -14.27 -13.19 -6.96
CA ALA A 121 -15.27 -12.16 -7.22
C ALA A 121 -14.89 -10.83 -6.52
N PRO A 122 -15.01 -9.67 -7.18
CA PRO A 122 -14.66 -8.40 -6.56
C PRO A 122 -15.52 -8.12 -5.32
N ILE A 123 -14.98 -7.33 -4.41
CA ILE A 123 -15.67 -6.87 -3.20
C ILE A 123 -15.84 -5.36 -3.31
N GLN A 124 -17.07 -4.88 -3.19
CA GLN A 124 -17.33 -3.46 -3.06
C GLN A 124 -17.26 -3.05 -1.59
N VAL A 125 -16.52 -2.00 -1.31
CA VAL A 125 -16.41 -1.43 0.04
C VAL A 125 -17.74 -0.82 0.42
N THR A 126 -18.24 -1.19 1.61
CA THR A 126 -19.53 -0.69 2.10
C THR A 126 -19.45 -0.38 3.59
N ARG A 127 -20.18 0.66 4.00
CA ARG A 127 -20.39 1.02 5.40
C ARG A 127 -21.60 0.25 5.96
N PRO A 128 -21.47 -0.49 7.08
CA PRO A 128 -22.62 -1.11 7.73
C PRO A 128 -23.70 -0.09 8.12
N LYS A 129 -24.98 -0.40 7.87
CA LYS A 129 -26.12 0.46 8.25
C LYS A 129 -26.18 0.78 9.75
N LEU A 130 -25.58 -0.07 10.58
CA LEU A 130 -25.44 0.15 12.02
C LEU A 130 -24.76 1.49 12.34
N VAL A 131 -23.76 1.92 11.56
CA VAL A 131 -23.06 3.20 11.80
C VAL A 131 -24.05 4.37 11.77
N GLU A 132 -24.94 4.40 10.78
CA GLU A 132 -25.97 5.44 10.67
C GLU A 132 -26.97 5.39 11.82
N GLN A 133 -27.35 4.19 12.27
CA GLN A 133 -28.26 4.01 13.40
C GLN A 133 -27.62 4.53 14.70
N LEU A 134 -26.35 4.22 14.93
CA LEU A 134 -25.59 4.67 16.10
C LEU A 134 -25.48 6.19 16.13
N LEU A 135 -25.09 6.83 15.01
CA LEU A 135 -24.95 8.29 14.95
C LEU A 135 -26.29 9.02 15.19
N LYS A 136 -27.42 8.44 14.75
CA LYS A 136 -28.75 9.02 14.97
C LYS A 136 -29.25 8.87 16.41
N THR A 137 -28.85 7.84 17.13
CA THR A 137 -29.47 7.46 18.41
C THR A 137 -28.55 7.58 19.63
N CYS A 138 -27.23 7.50 19.45
CA CYS A 138 -26.25 7.41 20.54
C CYS A 138 -25.41 8.67 20.72
N LYS A 139 -25.84 9.83 20.17
CA LYS A 139 -25.19 11.15 20.27
C LYS A 139 -23.66 11.09 20.09
N PRO A 140 -23.13 11.29 18.88
CA PRO A 140 -21.68 11.29 18.68
C PRO A 140 -21.01 12.42 19.47
N ALA A 141 -19.87 12.12 20.09
CA ALA A 141 -19.02 13.12 20.71
C ALA A 141 -18.54 14.12 19.64
N THR A 142 -18.33 15.37 20.04
CA THR A 142 -17.94 16.48 19.15
C THR A 142 -16.66 16.23 18.36
N GLU A 143 -15.78 15.38 18.87
CA GLU A 143 -14.51 15.01 18.24
C GLU A 143 -14.66 13.96 17.12
N THR A 144 -15.85 13.37 16.96
CA THR A 144 -16.12 12.41 15.89
C THR A 144 -16.06 13.12 14.53
N PRO A 145 -15.25 12.67 13.57
CA PRO A 145 -15.21 13.31 12.25
C PRO A 145 -16.44 12.95 11.41
N GLY A 146 -16.78 13.79 10.43
CA GLY A 146 -17.84 13.56 9.46
C GLY A 146 -19.26 13.78 9.99
N LEU A 147 -19.42 14.60 11.03
CA LEU A 147 -20.75 14.92 11.60
C LEU A 147 -21.53 15.94 10.77
N VAL A 148 -20.84 16.88 10.12
CA VAL A 148 -21.46 17.93 9.30
C VAL A 148 -20.68 18.14 8.01
N VAL A 149 -21.37 18.56 6.95
CA VAL A 149 -20.72 19.07 5.73
C VAL A 149 -20.23 20.49 6.01
N LYS A 150 -18.92 20.69 5.93
CA LYS A 150 -18.30 22.02 6.02
C LYS A 150 -18.39 22.71 4.67
N LYS A 151 -18.54 24.04 4.64
CA LYS A 151 -18.48 24.83 3.40
C LYS A 151 -17.14 25.54 3.29
N LEU A 152 -16.58 25.56 2.10
CA LEU A 152 -15.35 26.27 1.77
C LEU A 152 -15.66 27.44 0.84
N ASP A 153 -15.34 28.64 1.31
CA ASP A 153 -15.46 29.94 0.64
C ASP A 153 -14.17 30.76 0.88
N GLU A 154 -14.11 31.96 0.32
CA GLU A 154 -12.95 32.86 0.41
C GLU A 154 -12.62 33.26 1.86
N HIS A 155 -13.65 33.32 2.71
CA HIS A 155 -13.52 33.72 4.12
C HIS A 155 -13.03 32.57 5.00
N SER A 156 -13.42 31.34 4.68
CA SER A 156 -13.06 30.12 5.40
C SER A 156 -11.78 29.46 4.90
N ALA A 157 -11.20 29.92 3.78
CA ALA A 157 -9.97 29.39 3.19
C ALA A 157 -8.81 29.25 4.19
N LYS A 158 -8.56 30.27 5.02
CA LYS A 158 -7.50 30.22 6.05
C LYS A 158 -7.78 29.18 7.14
N ALA A 159 -9.04 29.05 7.56
CA ALA A 159 -9.44 28.06 8.56
C ALA A 159 -9.31 26.63 7.99
N PHE A 160 -9.64 26.44 6.71
CA PHE A 160 -9.44 25.16 6.04
C PHE A 160 -7.96 24.80 5.92
N LEU A 161 -7.09 25.74 5.54
CA LEU A 161 -5.64 25.48 5.50
C LEU A 161 -5.11 25.07 6.88
N HIS A 162 -5.54 25.76 7.94
CA HIS A 162 -5.15 25.39 9.31
C HIS A 162 -5.59 23.95 9.68
N GLU A 163 -6.79 23.54 9.26
CA GLU A 163 -7.26 22.17 9.46
C GLU A 163 -6.47 21.14 8.62
N VAL A 164 -6.08 21.50 7.40
CA VAL A 164 -5.22 20.68 6.54
C VAL A 164 -3.86 20.44 7.20
N GLU A 165 -3.24 21.50 7.73
CA GLU A 165 -1.90 21.50 8.34
C GLU A 165 -1.87 21.07 9.81
N ARG A 166 -3.04 20.82 10.43
CA ARG A 166 -3.11 20.42 11.84
C ARG A 166 -2.41 19.06 12.04
N GLY A 167 -1.24 19.09 12.69
CA GLY A 167 -0.42 17.89 12.93
C GLY A 167 -1.08 16.82 13.82
N GLU A 168 -2.07 17.19 14.63
CA GLU A 168 -2.84 16.26 15.48
C GLU A 168 -4.04 15.64 14.77
N ARG A 169 -4.35 16.05 13.53
CA ARG A 169 -5.49 15.52 12.77
C ARG A 169 -5.27 14.05 12.41
N GLY A 170 -6.09 13.16 12.97
CA GLY A 170 -6.04 11.72 12.71
C GLY A 170 -6.93 11.21 11.57
N TYR A 171 -7.59 12.09 10.81
CA TYR A 171 -8.58 11.72 9.79
C TYR A 171 -8.42 12.51 8.48
N PRO A 172 -8.80 11.96 7.31
CA PRO A 172 -8.77 12.68 6.04
C PRO A 172 -9.84 13.77 5.94
N LEU A 173 -9.60 14.75 5.07
CA LEU A 173 -10.60 15.72 4.62
C LEU A 173 -10.97 15.38 3.17
N VAL A 174 -12.25 15.38 2.83
CA VAL A 174 -12.74 15.13 1.47
C VAL A 174 -13.37 16.41 0.94
N LEU A 175 -12.66 17.05 0.01
CA LEU A 175 -13.13 18.23 -0.69
C LEU A 175 -13.95 17.83 -1.91
N ILE A 176 -15.16 18.39 -2.07
CA ILE A 176 -16.01 18.20 -3.26
C ILE A 176 -16.26 19.56 -3.88
N SER A 177 -15.87 19.74 -5.14
CA SER A 177 -16.10 20.97 -5.89
C SER A 177 -17.44 20.95 -6.61
N CYS A 178 -18.18 22.06 -6.57
CA CYS A 178 -19.36 22.24 -7.43
C CYS A 178 -18.91 22.72 -8.82
N PRO A 179 -19.34 22.10 -9.93
CA PRO A 179 -19.11 22.65 -11.26
C PRO A 179 -20.02 23.87 -11.50
N ARG A 180 -19.76 24.61 -12.59
CA ARG A 180 -20.57 25.79 -12.98
C ARG A 180 -22.05 25.49 -13.26
N ASN A 181 -22.41 24.22 -13.45
CA ASN A 181 -23.78 23.76 -13.61
C ASN A 181 -24.56 23.67 -12.28
N GLY A 182 -23.90 23.89 -11.14
CA GLY A 182 -24.50 23.84 -9.80
C GLY A 182 -24.80 22.43 -9.28
N GLN A 183 -24.39 21.37 -10.01
CA GLN A 183 -24.68 19.99 -9.63
C GLN A 183 -23.40 19.24 -9.24
N TYR A 184 -23.32 18.87 -7.97
CA TYR A 184 -22.25 18.00 -7.48
C TYR A 184 -22.33 16.61 -8.12
N ALA A 185 -21.17 16.00 -8.40
CA ALA A 185 -21.08 14.62 -8.86
C ALA A 185 -21.66 13.61 -7.84
N VAL A 186 -21.67 13.97 -6.56
CA VAL A 186 -22.34 13.27 -5.47
C VAL A 186 -22.86 14.29 -4.46
N ASP A 187 -24.05 14.05 -3.91
CA ASP A 187 -24.59 14.86 -2.82
C ASP A 187 -23.60 14.89 -1.63
N PRO A 188 -23.13 16.08 -1.20
CA PRO A 188 -22.22 16.19 -0.06
C PRO A 188 -22.76 15.53 1.22
N GLU A 189 -24.07 15.59 1.47
CA GLU A 189 -24.68 15.01 2.66
C GLU A 189 -24.72 13.47 2.59
N ARG A 190 -24.92 12.94 1.38
CA ARG A 190 -24.78 11.51 1.11
C ARG A 190 -23.36 11.02 1.38
N LEU A 191 -22.34 11.71 0.88
CA LEU A 191 -20.94 11.35 1.10
C LEU A 191 -20.57 11.48 2.59
N ARG A 192 -21.01 12.54 3.27
CA ARG A 192 -20.82 12.74 4.70
C ARG A 192 -21.41 11.58 5.51
N SER A 193 -22.60 11.12 5.17
CA SER A 193 -23.18 9.93 5.79
C SER A 193 -22.24 8.73 5.63
N VAL A 194 -21.80 8.41 4.41
CA VAL A 194 -20.92 7.26 4.13
C VAL A 194 -19.58 7.33 4.87
N LEU A 195 -19.03 8.53 5.03
CA LEU A 195 -17.71 8.75 5.62
C LEU A 195 -17.71 9.08 7.12
N ALA A 196 -18.88 9.10 7.77
CA ALA A 196 -18.99 9.47 9.17
C ALA A 196 -18.12 8.57 10.08
N GLY A 197 -17.33 9.19 10.95
CA GLY A 197 -16.30 8.56 11.78
C GLY A 197 -14.95 8.33 11.09
N LEU A 198 -14.88 8.45 9.76
CA LEU A 198 -13.65 8.25 8.99
C LEU A 198 -13.03 9.54 8.46
N ALA A 199 -13.84 10.47 7.94
CA ALA A 199 -13.36 11.69 7.29
C ALA A 199 -14.38 12.82 7.38
N ASP A 200 -13.89 14.06 7.33
CA ASP A 200 -14.74 15.24 7.18
C ASP A 200 -15.01 15.52 5.70
N VAL A 201 -16.22 15.98 5.40
CA VAL A 201 -16.62 16.40 4.04
C VAL A 201 -16.67 17.92 3.98
N VAL A 202 -16.00 18.49 2.98
CA VAL A 202 -15.92 19.92 2.73
C VAL A 202 -16.44 20.19 1.32
N ALA A 203 -17.55 20.90 1.21
CA ALA A 203 -18.14 21.27 -0.07
C ALA A 203 -17.69 22.68 -0.47
N VAL A 204 -17.23 22.83 -1.71
CA VAL A 204 -17.02 24.13 -2.35
C VAL A 204 -18.31 24.45 -3.10
N PRO A 205 -19.07 25.49 -2.70
CA PRO A 205 -20.28 25.92 -3.39
C PRO A 205 -20.03 26.45 -4.81
N ASP A 206 -21.11 26.61 -5.57
CA ASP A 206 -21.08 27.38 -6.81
C ASP A 206 -20.92 28.88 -6.54
N GLY A 207 -20.38 29.62 -7.51
CA GLY A 207 -20.24 31.08 -7.42
C GLY A 207 -19.09 31.59 -6.53
N VAL A 208 -18.34 30.70 -5.91
CA VAL A 208 -17.15 31.02 -5.11
C VAL A 208 -15.92 31.19 -5.99
N ASP A 209 -15.06 32.16 -5.67
CA ASP A 209 -13.78 32.35 -6.35
C ASP A 209 -12.76 31.29 -5.93
N THR A 210 -12.74 30.18 -6.65
CA THR A 210 -11.81 29.08 -6.40
C THR A 210 -10.35 29.45 -6.60
N PHE A 211 -10.03 30.51 -7.39
CA PHE A 211 -8.66 30.98 -7.58
C PHE A 211 -8.18 31.76 -6.35
N ALA A 212 -9.03 32.62 -5.79
CA ALA A 212 -8.71 33.31 -4.53
C ALA A 212 -8.49 32.32 -3.37
N ILE A 213 -9.24 31.21 -3.33
CA ILE A 213 -9.02 30.14 -2.35
C ILE A 213 -7.71 29.40 -2.64
N GLU A 214 -7.41 29.11 -3.91
CA GLU A 214 -6.15 28.46 -4.33
C GLU A 214 -4.93 29.27 -3.88
N ASP A 215 -4.95 30.60 -4.01
CA ASP A 215 -3.85 31.48 -3.60
C ASP A 215 -3.55 31.39 -2.08
N VAL A 216 -4.57 31.06 -1.28
CA VAL A 216 -4.42 30.90 0.18
C VAL A 216 -4.06 29.47 0.54
N VAL A 217 -4.83 28.50 0.04
CA VAL A 217 -4.77 27.10 0.48
C VAL A 217 -3.69 26.31 -0.27
N GLY A 218 -3.36 26.72 -1.48
CA GLY A 218 -2.48 26.01 -2.39
C GLY A 218 -3.20 24.98 -3.26
N ARG A 219 -2.79 24.92 -4.53
CA ARG A 219 -3.40 24.07 -5.58
C ARG A 219 -3.52 22.59 -5.21
N ARG A 220 -2.58 22.08 -4.42
CA ARG A 220 -2.50 20.65 -4.04
C ARG A 220 -3.72 20.18 -3.24
N TYR A 221 -4.27 21.04 -2.39
CA TYR A 221 -5.38 20.69 -1.49
C TYR A 221 -6.76 21.05 -2.05
N MET A 222 -6.80 21.67 -3.23
CA MET A 222 -8.02 22.09 -3.89
C MET A 222 -8.60 21.01 -4.83
N ALA A 223 -9.90 21.10 -5.08
CA ALA A 223 -10.59 20.39 -6.14
C ALA A 223 -11.35 21.42 -6.98
N PHE A 224 -11.41 21.22 -8.30
CA PHE A 224 -12.00 22.17 -9.23
C PHE A 224 -13.00 21.48 -10.16
N ALA A 225 -13.95 22.26 -10.67
CA ALA A 225 -14.84 21.89 -11.76
C ALA A 225 -15.56 20.54 -11.58
N GLY A 226 -16.05 20.24 -10.37
CA GLY A 226 -16.72 18.95 -10.10
C GLY A 226 -15.82 17.84 -9.55
N GLY A 227 -14.51 18.09 -9.42
CA GLY A 227 -13.58 17.12 -8.87
C GLY A 227 -13.76 16.87 -7.37
N VAL A 228 -13.21 15.74 -6.90
CA VAL A 228 -13.13 15.35 -5.49
C VAL A 228 -11.66 15.20 -5.10
N ASN A 229 -11.21 15.86 -4.04
CA ASN A 229 -9.85 15.72 -3.53
C ASN A 229 -9.87 15.18 -2.10
N ILE A 230 -9.09 14.14 -1.83
CA ILE A 230 -8.95 13.52 -0.51
C ILE A 230 -7.60 13.92 0.06
N VAL A 231 -7.62 14.74 1.12
CA VAL A 231 -6.43 15.25 1.81
C VAL A 231 -6.20 14.46 3.09
N PHE A 232 -5.19 13.60 3.10
CA PHE A 232 -4.84 12.77 4.25
C PHE A 232 -4.19 13.58 5.37
N PRO A 233 -4.15 13.06 6.61
CA PRO A 233 -3.40 13.62 7.72
C PRO A 233 -1.95 14.01 7.38
N VAL A 234 -1.45 15.01 8.11
CA VAL A 234 -0.05 15.45 8.02
C VAL A 234 0.88 14.30 8.36
N ARG A 235 1.90 14.12 7.52
CA ARG A 235 2.99 13.18 7.74
C ARG A 235 4.25 13.88 8.19
N ARG A 236 5.00 13.25 9.09
CA ARG A 236 6.31 13.75 9.53
C ARG A 236 7.37 13.06 8.67
N GLY A 237 7.52 13.53 7.43
CA GLY A 237 8.58 13.08 6.54
C GLY A 237 9.96 13.60 6.97
N VAL A 238 11.00 13.10 6.30
CA VAL A 238 12.42 13.48 6.54
C VAL A 238 12.69 14.95 6.19
N ARG A 239 11.87 15.57 5.33
CA ARG A 239 11.97 16.97 4.90
C ARG A 239 10.58 17.60 4.93
N GLU A 240 10.30 18.32 6.00
CA GLU A 240 9.08 19.09 6.28
C GLU A 240 7.75 18.28 6.35
N PRO A 241 6.77 18.74 7.16
CA PRO A 241 5.47 18.10 7.23
C PRO A 241 4.71 18.26 5.92
N PHE A 242 4.15 17.18 5.38
CA PHE A 242 3.34 17.25 4.14
C PHE A 242 2.08 16.39 4.23
N CYS A 243 1.06 16.74 3.45
CA CYS A 243 -0.19 16.00 3.36
C CYS A 243 -0.31 15.28 2.01
N ASP A 244 -0.50 13.97 2.02
CA ASP A 244 -0.84 13.21 0.83
C ASP A 244 -2.22 13.59 0.30
N THR A 245 -2.36 13.63 -1.02
CA THR A 245 -3.63 13.96 -1.68
C THR A 245 -3.97 12.96 -2.76
N VAL A 246 -5.24 12.62 -2.90
CA VAL A 246 -5.76 11.83 -4.03
C VAL A 246 -6.87 12.64 -4.70
N LEU A 247 -6.57 13.16 -5.90
CA LEU A 247 -7.49 13.98 -6.69
C LEU A 247 -8.18 13.13 -7.76
N LEU A 248 -9.50 13.02 -7.65
CA LEU A 248 -10.38 12.51 -8.69
C LEU A 248 -10.89 13.70 -9.51
N ARG A 249 -10.43 13.80 -10.76
CA ARG A 249 -10.89 14.83 -11.70
C ARG A 249 -12.31 14.51 -12.19
N ALA A 250 -13.03 15.53 -12.65
CA ALA A 250 -14.37 15.36 -13.18
C ALA A 250 -14.44 14.28 -14.27
N GLU A 251 -13.50 14.29 -15.23
CA GLU A 251 -13.43 13.28 -16.31
C GLU A 251 -13.31 11.85 -15.75
N ALA A 252 -12.40 11.65 -14.78
CA ALA A 252 -12.22 10.34 -14.14
C ALA A 252 -13.45 9.90 -13.34
N ILE A 253 -14.20 10.84 -12.77
CA ILE A 253 -15.45 10.56 -12.05
C ILE A 253 -16.54 10.13 -13.05
N GLU A 254 -16.65 10.82 -14.19
CA GLU A 254 -17.58 10.47 -15.26
C GLU A 254 -17.28 9.06 -15.82
N ASP A 255 -16.01 8.74 -16.05
CA ASP A 255 -15.58 7.40 -16.48
C ASP A 255 -15.98 6.32 -15.46
N LEU A 256 -15.73 6.57 -14.16
CA LEU A 256 -16.14 5.65 -13.09
C LEU A 256 -17.65 5.41 -13.06
N GLN A 257 -18.44 6.48 -13.25
CA GLN A 257 -19.90 6.38 -13.28
C GLN A 257 -20.39 5.63 -14.54
N HIS A 258 -19.74 5.83 -15.68
CA HIS A 258 -20.04 5.10 -16.92
C HIS A 258 -19.77 3.59 -16.78
N ASP A 259 -18.71 3.22 -16.05
CA ASP A 259 -18.37 1.84 -15.69
C ASP A 259 -19.34 1.23 -14.65
N GLY A 260 -20.37 1.97 -14.23
CA GLY A 260 -21.35 1.53 -13.24
C GLY A 260 -20.82 1.50 -11.80
N LYS A 261 -19.67 2.14 -11.54
CA LYS A 261 -19.13 2.29 -10.18
C LYS A 261 -19.79 3.47 -9.47
N VAL A 262 -19.88 3.34 -8.15
CA VAL A 262 -20.50 4.33 -7.27
C VAL A 262 -19.39 5.17 -6.65
N LEU A 263 -19.42 6.49 -6.87
CA LEU A 263 -18.37 7.42 -6.40
C LEU A 263 -18.16 7.34 -4.88
N GLU A 264 -19.25 7.21 -4.11
CA GLU A 264 -19.16 7.06 -2.64
C GLU A 264 -18.35 5.82 -2.24
N SER A 265 -18.52 4.71 -2.95
CA SER A 265 -17.82 3.46 -2.67
C SER A 265 -16.34 3.56 -3.05
N GLU A 266 -16.01 4.27 -4.13
CA GLU A 266 -14.63 4.52 -4.54
C GLU A 266 -13.91 5.44 -3.54
N VAL A 267 -14.54 6.56 -3.14
CA VAL A 267 -13.99 7.47 -2.11
C VAL A 267 -13.80 6.73 -0.79
N LEU A 268 -14.80 5.94 -0.36
CA LEU A 268 -14.69 5.10 0.83
C LEU A 268 -13.56 4.07 0.68
N GLY A 269 -13.41 3.45 -0.49
CA GLY A 269 -12.32 2.52 -0.79
C GLY A 269 -10.94 3.14 -0.66
N ILE A 270 -10.74 4.34 -1.21
CA ILE A 270 -9.48 5.08 -1.12
C ILE A 270 -9.13 5.41 0.34
N ILE A 271 -10.12 5.84 1.14
CA ILE A 271 -9.92 6.16 2.55
C ILE A 271 -9.62 4.89 3.35
N THR A 272 -10.47 3.88 3.23
CA THR A 272 -10.35 2.61 3.96
C THR A 272 -9.09 1.85 3.62
N HIS A 273 -8.56 1.98 2.40
CA HIS A 273 -7.26 1.42 2.04
C HIS A 273 -6.14 1.87 2.98
N ARG A 274 -6.18 3.12 3.45
CA ARG A 274 -5.17 3.67 4.38
C ARG A 274 -5.58 3.60 5.85
N THR A 275 -6.87 3.63 6.15
CA THR A 275 -7.34 3.72 7.54
C THR A 275 -7.73 2.37 8.15
N ASN A 276 -8.09 1.36 7.34
CA ASN A 276 -8.58 0.09 7.85
C ASN A 276 -7.59 -0.62 8.78
N LEU A 277 -6.32 -0.68 8.39
CA LEU A 277 -5.31 -1.38 9.16
C LEU A 277 -5.09 -0.73 10.55
N PRO A 278 -4.80 0.59 10.66
CA PRO A 278 -4.73 1.27 11.95
C PRO A 278 -5.99 1.10 12.82
N PHE A 279 -7.20 1.26 12.24
CA PHE A 279 -8.45 1.08 12.99
C PHE A 279 -8.66 -0.36 13.43
N SER A 280 -8.24 -1.35 12.66
CA SER A 280 -8.34 -2.77 13.03
C SER A 280 -7.50 -3.11 14.26
N TRP A 281 -6.37 -2.41 14.48
CA TRP A 281 -5.53 -2.61 15.66
C TRP A 281 -6.17 -2.04 16.93
N ARG A 282 -6.89 -0.93 16.79
CA ARG A 282 -7.63 -0.29 17.88
C ARG A 282 -8.93 -1.03 18.23
N HIS A 283 -9.52 -1.73 17.27
CA HIS A 283 -10.75 -2.49 17.43
C HIS A 283 -10.78 -3.36 18.70
N VAL A 284 -11.88 -3.28 19.45
CA VAL A 284 -12.16 -4.11 20.63
C VAL A 284 -12.71 -5.46 20.14
N SER A 285 -11.80 -6.36 19.81
CA SER A 285 -12.13 -7.67 19.24
C SER A 285 -12.64 -8.65 20.30
N PRO A 286 -13.33 -9.73 19.90
CA PRO A 286 -13.74 -10.79 20.82
C PRO A 286 -12.60 -11.38 21.65
N VAL A 287 -11.40 -11.47 21.06
CA VAL A 287 -10.19 -11.96 21.74
C VAL A 287 -9.75 -11.01 22.86
N LYS A 288 -9.76 -9.68 22.62
CA LYS A 288 -9.42 -8.70 23.65
C LYS A 288 -10.41 -8.77 24.83
N VAL A 289 -11.69 -8.97 24.54
CA VAL A 289 -12.71 -9.10 25.61
C VAL A 289 -12.54 -10.40 26.39
N ASP A 290 -12.27 -11.54 25.72
CA ASP A 290 -11.96 -12.81 26.40
C ASP A 290 -10.78 -12.67 27.36
N GLN A 291 -9.73 -12.01 26.88
CA GLN A 291 -8.53 -11.80 27.66
C GLN A 291 -8.84 -10.96 28.90
N ALA A 292 -9.58 -9.86 28.75
CA ALA A 292 -10.01 -9.04 29.89
C ALA A 292 -10.92 -9.81 30.88
N ILE A 293 -11.81 -10.68 30.38
CA ILE A 293 -12.61 -11.57 31.23
C ILE A 293 -11.69 -12.52 32.02
N LEU A 294 -10.68 -13.09 31.38
CA LEU A 294 -9.73 -13.99 32.01
C LEU A 294 -8.91 -13.26 33.10
N HIS A 295 -8.35 -12.09 32.77
CA HIS A 295 -7.64 -11.23 33.73
C HIS A 295 -8.52 -10.93 34.95
N GLY A 296 -9.77 -10.51 34.74
CA GLY A 296 -10.71 -10.23 35.82
C GLY A 296 -11.01 -11.45 36.70
N ARG A 297 -11.13 -12.65 36.11
CA ARG A 297 -11.33 -13.90 36.86
C ARG A 297 -10.12 -14.28 37.69
N VAL A 298 -8.91 -14.14 37.15
CA VAL A 298 -7.65 -14.41 37.87
C VAL A 298 -7.53 -13.45 39.06
N ALA A 299 -7.79 -12.16 38.87
CA ALA A 299 -7.79 -11.17 39.94
C ALA A 299 -8.82 -11.47 41.05
N ALA A 300 -10.04 -11.87 40.67
CA ALA A 300 -11.07 -12.24 41.64
C ALA A 300 -10.75 -13.52 42.42
N LEU A 301 -10.10 -14.51 41.78
CA LEU A 301 -9.61 -15.71 42.46
C LEU A 301 -8.53 -15.36 43.47
N LEU A 302 -7.56 -14.54 43.06
CA LEU A 302 -6.49 -14.00 43.92
C LEU A 302 -7.01 -13.39 45.21
N ASP A 303 -8.03 -12.52 45.12
CA ASP A 303 -8.59 -11.85 46.30
C ASP A 303 -9.36 -12.80 47.23
N LYS A 304 -10.01 -13.84 46.68
CA LYS A 304 -10.67 -14.88 47.49
C LYS A 304 -9.67 -15.79 48.20
N THR A 305 -8.52 -16.07 47.58
CA THR A 305 -7.51 -17.00 48.12
C THR A 305 -6.76 -16.43 49.32
N LYS A 306 -6.60 -15.10 49.41
CA LYS A 306 -5.95 -14.39 50.53
C LYS A 306 -6.55 -14.66 51.92
N GLY A 307 -7.68 -15.38 52.02
CA GLY A 307 -8.34 -15.74 53.28
C GLY A 307 -8.63 -17.24 53.51
N SER A 308 -8.09 -18.16 52.71
CA SER A 308 -8.47 -19.60 52.75
C SER A 308 -7.35 -20.55 53.21
N GLN A 309 -7.71 -21.68 53.85
CA GLN A 309 -6.78 -22.68 54.40
C GLN A 309 -6.12 -23.60 53.35
N HIS A 310 -6.45 -23.49 52.06
CA HIS A 310 -5.81 -24.21 50.94
C HIS A 310 -4.88 -23.29 50.15
N ALA A 311 -4.26 -22.34 50.86
CA ALA A 311 -3.47 -21.27 50.28
C ALA A 311 -2.25 -21.78 49.50
N ASP A 312 -1.58 -22.85 49.93
CA ASP A 312 -0.28 -23.24 49.37
C ASP A 312 -0.38 -23.88 47.97
N GLU A 313 -1.29 -24.83 47.73
CA GLU A 313 -1.50 -25.42 46.39
C GLU A 313 -2.14 -24.40 45.43
N LEU A 314 -3.09 -23.59 45.93
CA LEU A 314 -3.74 -22.58 45.11
C LEU A 314 -2.82 -21.39 44.83
N ALA A 315 -1.84 -21.11 45.69
CA ALA A 315 -0.80 -20.09 45.46
C ALA A 315 0.08 -20.45 44.27
N GLU A 316 0.50 -21.71 44.11
CA GLU A 316 1.33 -22.13 42.98
C GLU A 316 0.59 -21.96 41.63
N TYR A 317 -0.69 -22.35 41.56
CA TYR A 317 -1.53 -22.10 40.38
C TYR A 317 -1.76 -20.62 40.11
N VAL A 318 -1.92 -19.83 41.17
CA VAL A 318 -2.10 -18.38 41.09
C VAL A 318 -0.83 -17.68 40.60
N GLU A 319 0.35 -18.09 41.08
CA GLU A 319 1.64 -17.57 40.62
C GLU A 319 1.87 -17.91 39.15
N LEU A 320 1.53 -19.13 38.72
CA LEU A 320 1.61 -19.53 37.30
C LEU A 320 0.66 -18.70 36.43
N LEU A 321 -0.57 -18.44 36.90
CA LEU A 321 -1.52 -17.58 36.21
C LEU A 321 -1.02 -16.13 36.13
N GLN A 322 -0.42 -15.60 37.20
CA GLN A 322 0.19 -14.27 37.20
C GLN A 322 1.37 -14.16 36.25
N ALA A 323 2.23 -15.17 36.18
CA ALA A 323 3.34 -15.22 35.24
C ALA A 323 2.83 -15.22 33.79
N ALA A 324 1.81 -16.04 33.49
CA ALA A 324 1.16 -16.06 32.19
C ALA A 324 0.51 -14.70 31.86
N ASP A 325 -0.09 -14.04 32.85
CA ASP A 325 -0.69 -12.71 32.74
C ASP A 325 0.34 -11.65 32.32
N GLN A 326 1.47 -11.63 33.02
CA GLN A 326 2.58 -10.72 32.75
C GLN A 326 3.19 -10.97 31.38
N ASP A 327 3.33 -12.23 30.97
CA ASP A 327 3.82 -12.60 29.64
C ASP A 327 2.87 -12.13 28.53
N VAL A 328 1.55 -12.24 28.74
CA VAL A 328 0.55 -11.74 27.80
C VAL A 328 0.65 -10.22 27.69
N LEU A 329 0.67 -9.50 28.81
CA LEU A 329 0.81 -8.03 28.84
C LEU A 329 2.11 -7.57 28.17
N ARG A 330 3.21 -8.28 28.39
CA ARG A 330 4.50 -8.02 27.74
C ARG A 330 4.40 -8.20 26.23
N LYS A 331 3.83 -9.31 25.77
CA LYS A 331 3.64 -9.57 24.32
C LYS A 331 2.70 -8.56 23.68
N GLU A 332 1.70 -8.06 24.39
CA GLU A 332 0.85 -6.98 23.90
C GLU A 332 1.61 -5.66 23.75
N ALA A 333 2.49 -5.32 24.70
CA ALA A 333 3.35 -4.15 24.59
C ALA A 333 4.32 -4.28 23.41
N GLU A 334 4.94 -5.45 23.23
CA GLU A 334 5.80 -5.78 22.09
C GLU A 334 5.03 -5.68 20.75
N LEU A 335 3.80 -6.20 20.70
CA LEU A 335 2.94 -6.11 19.51
C LEU A 335 2.53 -4.67 19.21
N LYS A 336 2.26 -3.85 20.24
CA LYS A 336 1.95 -2.42 20.09
C LYS A 336 3.16 -1.66 19.54
N GLN A 337 4.36 -1.97 20.02
CA GLN A 337 5.60 -1.39 19.51
C GLN A 337 5.86 -1.81 18.07
N SER A 338 5.78 -3.11 17.75
CA SER A 338 5.97 -3.62 16.40
C SER A 338 4.97 -3.04 15.40
N ARG A 339 3.72 -2.78 15.82
CA ARG A 339 2.71 -2.08 15.02
C ARG A 339 3.08 -0.62 14.74
N ALA A 340 3.58 0.10 15.75
CA ALA A 340 4.07 1.47 15.56
C ALA A 340 5.28 1.51 14.62
N ASP A 341 6.20 0.55 14.75
CA ASP A 341 7.36 0.42 13.85
C ASP A 341 6.91 0.08 12.42
N PHE A 342 5.89 -0.76 12.26
CA PHE A 342 5.32 -1.09 10.95
C PHE A 342 4.66 0.13 10.30
N GLU A 343 3.87 0.91 11.05
CA GLU A 343 3.30 2.18 10.58
C GLU A 343 4.40 3.15 10.11
N ALA A 344 5.48 3.30 10.90
CA ALA A 344 6.62 4.15 10.54
C ALA A 344 7.35 3.65 9.28
N LYS A 345 7.55 2.33 9.15
CA LYS A 345 8.19 1.73 7.97
C LYS A 345 7.33 1.82 6.72
N GLU A 346 6.01 1.65 6.82
CA GLU A 346 5.11 1.89 5.70
C GLU A 346 5.12 3.35 5.25
N GLU A 347 5.24 4.30 6.19
CA GLU A 347 5.39 5.71 5.88
C GLU A 347 6.68 5.96 5.09
N GLU A 348 7.82 5.42 5.56
CA GLU A 348 9.11 5.49 4.87
C GLU A 348 9.07 4.89 3.44
N VAL A 349 8.44 3.72 3.27
CA VAL A 349 8.28 3.10 1.94
C VAL A 349 7.44 3.97 1.00
N ARG A 350 6.43 4.66 1.52
CA ARG A 350 5.60 5.57 0.71
C ARG A 350 6.37 6.82 0.31
N ASP A 351 7.15 7.40 1.24
CA ASP A 351 8.00 8.56 0.95
C ASP A 351 9.03 8.24 -0.14
N LEU A 352 9.70 7.08 -0.03
CA LEU A 352 10.66 6.62 -1.04
C LEU A 352 10.00 6.38 -2.40
N LYS A 353 8.79 5.81 -2.44
CA LYS A 353 8.04 5.62 -3.70
C LYS A 353 7.68 6.96 -4.34
N GLN A 354 7.32 7.96 -3.54
CA GLN A 354 7.02 9.30 -4.05
C GLN A 354 8.29 10.00 -4.54
N GLU A 355 9.42 9.84 -3.86
CA GLU A 355 10.72 10.35 -4.31
C GLU A 355 11.11 9.72 -5.65
N ILE A 356 10.95 8.41 -5.78
CA ILE A 356 11.16 7.69 -7.05
C ILE A 356 10.24 8.25 -8.14
N PHE A 357 8.96 8.49 -7.84
CA PHE A 357 8.02 9.05 -8.79
C PHE A 357 8.40 10.48 -9.21
N ASN A 358 8.78 11.34 -8.26
CA ASN A 358 9.21 12.71 -8.53
C ASN A 358 10.50 12.74 -9.36
N LEU A 359 11.48 11.89 -9.00
CA LEU A 359 12.72 11.72 -9.76
C LEU A 359 12.43 11.20 -11.17
N SER A 360 11.54 10.23 -11.30
CA SER A 360 11.09 9.69 -12.60
C SER A 360 10.39 10.76 -13.44
N GLN A 361 9.49 11.55 -12.86
CA GLN A 361 8.89 12.68 -13.57
C GLN A 361 9.91 13.73 -13.98
N THR A 362 10.87 14.06 -13.11
CA THR A 362 11.94 15.01 -13.42
C THR A 362 12.82 14.49 -14.56
N LEU A 363 13.15 13.19 -14.55
CA LEU A 363 13.85 12.52 -15.64
C LEU A 363 13.02 12.52 -16.92
N SER A 364 11.73 12.22 -16.85
CA SER A 364 10.82 12.25 -18.00
C SER A 364 10.60 13.66 -18.56
N SER A 365 10.58 14.70 -17.71
CA SER A 365 10.50 16.09 -18.17
C SER A 365 11.81 16.55 -18.80
N LEU A 366 12.96 16.11 -18.27
CA LEU A 366 14.26 16.33 -18.91
C LEU A 366 14.38 15.58 -20.25
N GLN A 367 13.72 14.42 -20.37
CA GLN A 367 13.61 13.67 -21.63
C GLN A 367 12.57 14.28 -22.59
N ALA A 368 11.58 15.01 -22.10
CA ALA A 368 10.56 15.67 -22.93
C ALA A 368 11.02 17.04 -23.47
N ASP A 369 11.94 17.72 -22.79
CA ASP A 369 12.60 18.94 -23.30
C ASP A 369 13.61 18.63 -24.42
N ASP A 370 14.12 17.40 -24.49
CA ASP A 370 14.82 16.86 -25.65
C ASP A 370 13.79 16.26 -26.63
N GLY A 371 13.16 17.12 -27.43
CA GLY A 371 12.13 16.77 -28.43
C GLY A 371 12.44 15.52 -29.28
N GLN A 372 11.90 14.38 -28.87
CA GLN A 372 12.02 13.10 -29.56
C GLN A 372 10.93 12.97 -30.63
N GLY A 373 11.32 13.30 -31.85
CA GLY A 373 10.62 12.92 -33.07
C GLY A 373 11.43 13.27 -34.31
N ALA A 374 12.06 14.45 -34.31
CA ALA A 374 12.90 14.93 -35.42
C ALA A 374 14.42 14.92 -35.09
N ALA A 375 14.80 14.89 -33.81
CA ALA A 375 16.21 14.99 -33.41
C ALA A 375 17.02 13.69 -33.57
N MET A 376 16.36 12.53 -33.67
CA MET A 376 17.05 11.22 -33.64
C MET A 376 17.87 10.94 -34.91
N GLU A 377 17.48 11.48 -36.07
CA GLU A 377 18.31 11.42 -37.29
C GLU A 377 19.38 12.51 -37.33
N VAL A 378 19.15 13.66 -36.69
CA VAL A 378 20.05 14.83 -36.73
C VAL A 378 21.22 14.69 -35.74
N LEU A 379 21.07 13.88 -34.68
CA LEU A 379 22.08 13.68 -33.64
C LEU A 379 23.09 12.54 -33.92
N ALA A 380 22.91 11.75 -34.98
CA ALA A 380 23.90 10.74 -35.39
C ALA A 380 25.34 11.32 -35.51
N PRO A 381 25.57 12.46 -36.18
CA PRO A 381 26.91 13.06 -36.25
C PRO A 381 27.41 13.64 -34.91
N VAL A 382 26.51 14.14 -34.05
CA VAL A 382 26.87 14.67 -32.73
C VAL A 382 27.26 13.54 -31.77
N ARG A 383 26.62 12.37 -31.88
CA ARG A 383 26.96 11.16 -31.11
C ARG A 383 28.32 10.61 -31.50
N GLU A 384 28.66 10.57 -32.79
CA GLU A 384 30.02 10.20 -33.22
C GLU A 384 31.08 11.20 -32.72
N GLN A 385 30.80 12.50 -32.77
CA GLN A 385 31.71 13.53 -32.25
C GLN A 385 31.90 13.45 -30.72
N LEU A 386 30.86 13.11 -29.96
CA LEU A 386 30.93 12.87 -28.51
C LEU A 386 31.71 11.59 -28.17
N LEU A 387 31.53 10.53 -28.95
CA LEU A 387 32.33 9.30 -28.82
C LEU A 387 33.82 9.55 -29.09
N ASP A 388 34.15 10.38 -30.08
CA ASP A 388 35.54 10.75 -30.39
C ASP A 388 36.17 11.65 -29.31
N ALA A 389 35.40 12.58 -28.73
CA ALA A 389 35.86 13.49 -27.68
C ALA A 389 36.14 12.79 -26.33
N VAL A 390 35.47 11.68 -26.04
CA VAL A 390 35.53 10.99 -24.73
C VAL A 390 36.62 9.90 -24.68
N LYS A 391 37.17 9.46 -25.84
CA LYS A 391 38.16 8.37 -25.99
C LYS A 391 39.36 8.45 -25.02
N SER A 392 39.82 9.64 -24.66
CA SER A 392 41.10 9.80 -23.94
C SER A 392 41.11 9.41 -22.45
N LYS A 393 39.97 9.12 -21.79
CA LYS A 393 39.91 8.64 -20.38
C LYS A 393 38.71 7.73 -20.06
N LEU A 394 38.35 6.79 -20.94
CA LEU A 394 37.28 5.83 -20.65
C LEU A 394 37.75 4.69 -19.75
N THR A 395 36.88 4.30 -18.82
CA THR A 395 36.92 3.02 -18.11
C THR A 395 35.77 2.15 -18.62
N LEU A 396 35.84 0.82 -18.51
CA LEU A 396 34.79 -0.10 -18.95
C LEU A 396 33.44 0.20 -18.31
N GLN A 397 33.43 0.58 -17.03
CA GLN A 397 32.21 0.99 -16.34
C GLN A 397 31.57 2.20 -17.03
N LYS A 398 32.36 3.24 -17.36
CA LYS A 398 31.86 4.41 -18.08
C LYS A 398 31.37 4.06 -19.49
N VAL A 399 31.99 3.09 -20.15
CA VAL A 399 31.54 2.61 -21.47
C VAL A 399 30.16 1.97 -21.37
N VAL A 400 29.95 1.11 -20.38
CA VAL A 400 28.65 0.45 -20.13
C VAL A 400 27.58 1.48 -19.81
N ASP A 401 27.88 2.43 -18.92
CA ASP A 401 26.95 3.51 -18.53
C ASP A 401 26.61 4.40 -19.74
N LEU A 402 27.61 4.76 -20.55
CA LEU A 402 27.43 5.56 -21.76
C LEU A 402 26.58 4.82 -22.80
N MET A 403 26.86 3.55 -23.06
CA MET A 403 26.12 2.77 -24.07
C MET A 403 24.68 2.48 -23.65
N GLY A 404 24.44 2.23 -22.36
CA GLY A 404 23.08 2.11 -21.82
C GLY A 404 22.29 3.41 -21.91
N THR A 405 22.97 4.56 -21.82
CA THR A 405 22.36 5.89 -21.96
C THR A 405 22.12 6.27 -23.43
N LEU A 406 23.04 5.91 -24.33
CA LEU A 406 22.95 6.26 -25.76
C LEU A 406 21.94 5.39 -26.53
N PHE A 407 21.73 4.15 -26.11
CA PHE A 407 20.89 3.17 -26.80
C PHE A 407 19.91 2.43 -25.86
N PRO A 408 19.09 3.14 -25.06
CA PRO A 408 18.19 2.52 -24.08
C PRO A 408 17.06 1.72 -24.73
N ASP A 409 16.74 2.00 -26.00
CA ASP A 409 15.77 1.29 -26.83
C ASP A 409 16.31 -0.01 -27.43
N ARG A 410 17.63 -0.29 -27.30
CA ARG A 410 18.31 -1.38 -28.02
C ARG A 410 19.18 -2.25 -27.12
N LEU A 411 19.81 -1.67 -26.11
CA LEU A 411 20.72 -2.34 -25.18
C LEU A 411 20.19 -2.25 -23.75
N VAL A 412 20.17 -3.39 -23.06
CA VAL A 412 19.95 -3.46 -21.62
C VAL A 412 21.14 -4.15 -20.97
N PHE A 413 21.78 -3.50 -20.00
CA PHE A 413 22.86 -4.09 -19.23
C PHE A 413 22.33 -4.60 -17.89
N LEU A 414 22.62 -5.85 -17.55
CA LEU A 414 22.27 -6.41 -16.24
C LEU A 414 23.24 -5.93 -15.16
N ASP A 415 22.81 -5.97 -13.91
CA ASP A 415 23.67 -5.63 -12.75
C ASP A 415 24.98 -6.43 -12.74
N THR A 416 24.93 -7.69 -13.22
CA THR A 416 26.11 -8.56 -13.40
C THR A 416 27.09 -8.03 -14.45
N ALA A 417 26.60 -7.41 -15.53
CA ALA A 417 27.43 -6.77 -16.54
C ALA A 417 28.10 -5.50 -16.00
N MET A 418 27.37 -4.70 -15.22
CA MET A 418 27.93 -3.50 -14.58
C MET A 418 28.99 -3.88 -13.52
N ALA A 419 28.72 -4.91 -12.72
CA ALA A 419 29.66 -5.42 -11.73
C ALA A 419 30.95 -5.98 -12.35
N SER A 420 30.83 -6.74 -13.44
CA SER A 420 32.00 -7.29 -14.16
C SER A 420 32.84 -6.21 -14.84
N ALA A 421 32.22 -5.17 -15.40
CA ALA A 421 32.92 -4.03 -15.98
C ALA A 421 33.71 -3.26 -14.91
N LYS A 422 33.10 -3.02 -13.75
CA LYS A 422 33.75 -2.37 -12.60
C LYS A 422 34.90 -3.20 -12.03
N GLU A 423 34.78 -4.53 -12.02
CA GLU A 423 35.87 -5.43 -11.60
C GLU A 423 37.04 -5.40 -12.59
N ALA A 424 36.75 -5.37 -13.89
CA ALA A 424 37.76 -5.27 -14.95
C ALA A 424 38.54 -3.94 -14.88
N ASP A 425 37.85 -2.83 -14.59
CA ASP A 425 38.48 -1.53 -14.34
C ASP A 425 39.42 -1.55 -13.13
N ARG A 426 38.99 -2.16 -12.01
CA ARG A 426 39.83 -2.36 -10.82
C ARG A 426 41.04 -3.23 -11.08
N SER A 427 40.94 -4.15 -12.05
CA SER A 427 42.03 -5.02 -12.49
C SER A 427 42.97 -4.36 -13.49
N GLY A 428 42.79 -3.06 -13.77
CA GLY A 428 43.66 -2.28 -14.66
C GLY A 428 43.43 -2.53 -16.15
N SER A 429 42.21 -2.92 -16.55
CA SER A 429 41.91 -3.14 -17.97
C SER A 429 42.10 -1.87 -18.81
N LYS A 430 42.77 -2.02 -19.96
CA LYS A 430 42.99 -0.94 -20.94
C LYS A 430 42.07 -1.08 -22.17
N LEU A 431 41.03 -1.91 -22.08
CA LEU A 431 40.20 -2.29 -23.21
C LEU A 431 38.88 -1.49 -23.32
N ALA A 432 38.77 -0.38 -22.60
CA ALA A 432 37.58 0.46 -22.62
C ALA A 432 37.25 0.98 -24.03
N GLU A 433 38.27 1.43 -24.79
CA GLU A 433 38.08 1.85 -26.19
C GLU A 433 37.54 0.71 -27.06
N LYS A 434 38.10 -0.50 -26.89
CA LYS A 434 37.66 -1.66 -27.67
C LYS A 434 36.26 -2.13 -27.30
N ALA A 435 35.92 -2.09 -26.01
CA ALA A 435 34.56 -2.37 -25.56
C ALA A 435 33.57 -1.36 -26.13
N CYS A 436 33.96 -0.08 -26.21
CA CYS A 436 33.15 0.98 -26.80
C CYS A 436 32.86 0.72 -28.28
N GLU A 437 33.89 0.36 -29.07
CA GLU A 437 33.72 -0.01 -30.48
C GLU A 437 32.79 -1.22 -30.66
N LEU A 438 32.99 -2.27 -29.86
CA LEU A 438 32.20 -3.50 -29.95
C LEU A 438 30.76 -3.29 -29.53
N LEU A 439 30.50 -2.57 -28.44
CA LEU A 439 29.14 -2.26 -27.97
C LEU A 439 28.41 -1.29 -28.91
N HIS A 440 29.13 -0.31 -29.48
CA HIS A 440 28.56 0.57 -30.49
C HIS A 440 28.12 -0.21 -31.73
N THR A 441 28.99 -1.11 -32.21
CA THR A 441 28.69 -1.99 -33.36
C THR A 441 27.53 -2.95 -33.05
N LEU A 442 27.42 -3.40 -31.80
CA LEU A 442 26.31 -4.22 -31.29
C LEU A 442 24.98 -3.45 -31.33
N ALA A 443 24.94 -2.22 -30.82
CA ALA A 443 23.74 -1.39 -30.76
C ALA A 443 23.28 -0.81 -32.11
N THR A 444 24.16 -0.78 -33.09
CA THR A 444 23.91 -0.18 -34.41
C THR A 444 23.76 -1.26 -35.48
N GLY A 445 24.87 -1.67 -36.11
CA GLY A 445 24.86 -2.54 -37.28
C GLY A 445 24.28 -3.93 -37.01
N TYR A 446 24.59 -4.53 -35.86
CA TYR A 446 24.10 -5.87 -35.55
C TYR A 446 22.65 -5.89 -35.06
N TRP A 447 22.27 -4.96 -34.18
CA TRP A 447 20.88 -4.78 -33.78
C TRP A 447 19.97 -4.50 -35.00
N GLY A 448 20.42 -3.63 -35.92
CA GLY A 448 19.68 -3.35 -37.15
C GLY A 448 19.47 -4.60 -38.00
N ALA A 449 20.50 -5.43 -38.17
CA ALA A 449 20.38 -6.70 -38.89
C ALA A 449 19.37 -7.67 -38.22
N LEU A 450 19.38 -7.79 -36.89
CA LEU A 450 18.43 -8.63 -36.15
C LEU A 450 16.99 -8.11 -36.23
N ASN A 451 16.80 -6.79 -36.15
CA ASN A 451 15.48 -6.16 -36.26
C ASN A 451 14.90 -6.29 -37.69
N ASP A 452 15.75 -6.35 -38.71
CA ASP A 452 15.39 -6.67 -40.10
C ASP A 452 15.07 -8.16 -40.34
N GLY A 453 15.11 -9.00 -39.28
CA GLY A 453 14.86 -10.44 -39.36
C GLY A 453 16.02 -11.27 -39.92
N LYS A 454 17.22 -10.69 -40.04
CA LYS A 454 18.42 -11.42 -40.47
C LYS A 454 19.01 -12.16 -39.27
N GLY A 455 19.37 -13.43 -39.46
CA GLY A 455 19.95 -14.27 -38.40
C GLY A 455 21.44 -14.02 -38.15
N ASP A 456 22.00 -14.75 -37.17
CA ASP A 456 23.38 -14.62 -36.68
C ASP A 456 24.48 -14.85 -37.73
N GLN A 457 24.13 -15.31 -38.93
CA GLN A 457 25.05 -15.41 -40.08
C GLN A 457 25.61 -14.04 -40.49
N HIS A 458 24.91 -12.94 -40.19
CA HIS A 458 25.38 -11.58 -40.45
C HIS A 458 26.35 -11.04 -39.38
N ALA A 459 26.42 -11.66 -38.19
CA ALA A 459 27.26 -11.21 -37.08
C ALA A 459 28.75 -11.17 -37.46
N LYS A 460 29.23 -12.17 -38.20
CA LYS A 460 30.63 -12.23 -38.66
C LYS A 460 30.97 -11.17 -39.71
N GLY A 461 29.99 -10.68 -40.46
CA GLY A 461 30.15 -9.58 -41.41
C GLY A 461 30.22 -8.21 -40.74
N VAL A 462 29.52 -8.05 -39.61
CA VAL A 462 29.43 -6.79 -38.86
C VAL A 462 30.59 -6.61 -37.87
N PHE A 463 31.00 -7.67 -37.16
CA PHE A 463 32.07 -7.61 -36.15
C PHE A 463 33.45 -8.07 -36.66
N GLY A 464 33.51 -8.74 -37.81
CA GLY A 464 34.71 -9.43 -38.30
C GLY A 464 34.83 -10.87 -37.78
N LYS A 465 35.64 -11.70 -38.47
CA LYS A 465 35.74 -13.16 -38.21
C LYS A 465 36.20 -13.52 -36.79
N ASP A 466 36.99 -12.68 -36.15
CA ASP A 466 37.66 -12.99 -34.89
C ASP A 466 37.01 -12.37 -33.65
N ALA A 467 36.03 -11.47 -33.82
CA ALA A 467 35.43 -10.73 -32.71
C ALA A 467 34.09 -11.28 -32.21
N TYR A 468 33.42 -12.15 -32.98
CA TYR A 468 32.13 -12.77 -32.60
C TYR A 468 32.24 -14.28 -32.45
N ALA A 469 31.67 -14.83 -31.38
CA ALA A 469 31.49 -16.25 -31.15
C ALA A 469 30.01 -16.55 -30.93
N ALA A 470 29.43 -17.40 -31.78
CA ALA A 470 28.03 -17.81 -31.68
C ALA A 470 27.79 -18.80 -30.54
N ASN A 471 28.71 -19.75 -30.37
CA ASN A 471 28.68 -20.76 -29.32
C ASN A 471 30.08 -20.85 -28.67
N GLU A 472 30.12 -21.30 -27.41
CA GLU A 472 31.35 -21.71 -26.75
C GLU A 472 31.77 -23.12 -27.25
N SER A 473 33.07 -23.46 -27.22
CA SER A 473 33.57 -24.74 -27.74
C SER A 473 32.93 -25.97 -27.06
N ASP A 474 32.84 -27.09 -27.80
CA ASP A 474 32.17 -28.33 -27.39
C ASP A 474 32.61 -28.82 -26.00
N SER A 475 31.61 -29.04 -25.13
CA SER A 475 31.65 -29.47 -23.72
C SER A 475 31.89 -28.39 -22.64
N LEU A 476 30.91 -27.49 -22.46
CA LEU A 476 30.78 -26.70 -21.22
C LEU A 476 30.46 -27.62 -20.03
N SER A 477 31.17 -27.42 -18.92
CA SER A 477 30.84 -28.09 -17.65
C SER A 477 29.51 -27.54 -17.09
N ASN A 478 28.85 -28.29 -16.18
CA ASN A 478 27.63 -27.79 -15.50
C ASN A 478 27.89 -26.46 -14.76
N GLU A 479 29.11 -26.28 -14.26
CA GLU A 479 29.54 -25.04 -13.59
C GLU A 479 29.76 -23.90 -14.60
N GLY A 480 30.36 -24.19 -15.76
CA GLY A 480 30.51 -23.24 -16.87
C GLY A 480 29.18 -22.74 -17.42
N ARG A 481 28.16 -23.62 -17.50
CA ARG A 481 26.80 -23.24 -17.91
C ARG A 481 26.11 -22.34 -16.88
N ARG A 482 26.31 -22.60 -15.59
CA ARG A 482 25.79 -21.77 -14.50
C ARG A 482 26.37 -20.35 -14.53
N LEU A 483 27.67 -20.20 -14.80
CA LEU A 483 28.33 -18.89 -14.89
C LEU A 483 27.84 -18.04 -16.07
N ARG A 484 27.22 -18.65 -17.08
CA ARG A 484 26.66 -18.00 -18.27
C ARG A 484 25.14 -17.87 -18.21
N THR A 485 24.54 -18.25 -17.09
CA THR A 485 23.10 -18.11 -16.86
C THR A 485 22.86 -16.79 -16.13
N PHE A 486 22.14 -15.89 -16.78
CA PHE A 486 21.81 -14.58 -16.24
C PHE A 486 20.30 -14.41 -16.14
N SER A 487 19.82 -13.82 -15.05
CA SER A 487 18.39 -13.62 -14.83
C SER A 487 17.97 -12.25 -15.33
N TYR A 488 16.93 -12.21 -16.18
CA TYR A 488 16.30 -10.99 -16.66
C TYR A 488 14.78 -11.14 -16.56
N ARG A 489 14.11 -10.22 -15.84
CA ARG A 489 12.65 -10.21 -15.60
C ARG A 489 12.11 -11.54 -15.03
N GLY A 490 12.89 -12.21 -14.20
CA GLY A 490 12.51 -13.48 -13.55
C GLY A 490 12.63 -14.71 -14.46
N GLN A 491 13.24 -14.57 -15.64
CA GLN A 491 13.60 -15.68 -16.53
C GLN A 491 15.12 -15.79 -16.63
N ASP A 492 15.61 -17.03 -16.61
CA ASP A 492 17.05 -17.31 -16.69
C ASP A 492 17.45 -17.60 -18.15
N PHE A 493 18.41 -16.83 -18.66
CA PHE A 493 18.93 -16.93 -20.02
C PHE A 493 20.38 -17.43 -19.99
N VAL A 494 20.65 -18.52 -20.72
CA VAL A 494 22.01 -19.02 -20.93
C VAL A 494 22.61 -18.27 -22.12
N MET A 495 23.49 -17.30 -21.85
CA MET A 495 24.08 -16.43 -22.87
C MET A 495 25.40 -17.01 -23.40
N GLU A 496 25.32 -17.87 -24.41
CA GLU A 496 26.49 -18.47 -25.05
C GLU A 496 27.15 -17.53 -26.09
N LYS A 497 26.34 -16.66 -26.70
CA LYS A 497 26.80 -15.66 -27.66
C LYS A 497 27.66 -14.63 -26.95
N HIS A 498 28.84 -14.37 -27.51
CA HIS A 498 29.71 -13.35 -26.94
C HIS A 498 30.63 -12.70 -27.96
N LEU A 499 30.97 -11.43 -27.68
CA LEU A 499 32.06 -10.72 -28.35
C LEU A 499 33.37 -11.03 -27.64
N LYS A 500 34.45 -11.16 -28.40
CA LYS A 500 35.77 -11.51 -27.86
C LYS A 500 36.87 -10.58 -28.39
N HIS A 501 37.78 -10.21 -27.49
CA HIS A 501 39.01 -9.52 -27.84
C HIS A 501 40.12 -9.89 -26.84
N GLY A 502 41.36 -10.09 -27.31
CA GLY A 502 42.52 -10.37 -26.45
C GLY A 502 42.99 -11.82 -26.39
N VAL A 503 44.12 -12.03 -25.69
CA VAL A 503 44.82 -13.32 -25.53
C VAL A 503 44.47 -13.96 -24.18
N LYS A 504 44.12 -15.26 -24.21
CA LYS A 504 43.41 -16.03 -23.17
C LYS A 504 43.91 -15.90 -21.71
N ASP A 505 45.20 -15.60 -21.50
CA ASP A 505 45.84 -15.72 -20.18
C ASP A 505 46.02 -14.39 -19.40
N SER A 506 45.64 -13.24 -19.97
CA SER A 506 45.77 -11.94 -19.28
C SER A 506 44.40 -11.33 -18.95
N LYS A 507 44.11 -11.16 -17.65
CA LYS A 507 42.87 -10.52 -17.15
C LYS A 507 42.76 -9.03 -17.53
N ALA A 508 43.89 -8.35 -17.71
CA ALA A 508 43.92 -6.95 -18.10
C ALA A 508 43.73 -6.74 -19.61
N GLU A 509 44.04 -7.77 -20.42
CA GLU A 509 44.06 -7.72 -21.88
C GLU A 509 43.02 -8.65 -22.53
N THR A 510 42.11 -9.25 -21.75
CA THR A 510 41.00 -10.06 -22.28
C THR A 510 39.66 -9.39 -22.03
N LEU A 511 38.86 -9.27 -23.08
CA LEU A 511 37.49 -8.78 -23.05
C LEU A 511 36.53 -9.82 -23.63
N ARG A 512 35.48 -10.13 -22.87
CA ARG A 512 34.33 -10.92 -23.25
C ARG A 512 33.05 -10.17 -22.90
N ILE A 513 32.15 -10.10 -23.87
CA ILE A 513 30.85 -9.45 -23.71
C ILE A 513 29.78 -10.49 -24.03
N HIS A 514 29.11 -11.04 -23.01
CA HIS A 514 28.04 -12.04 -23.20
C HIS A 514 26.70 -11.33 -23.33
N PHE A 515 25.92 -11.72 -24.33
CA PHE A 515 24.64 -11.10 -24.60
C PHE A 515 23.64 -12.07 -25.23
N GLU A 516 22.36 -11.71 -25.20
CA GLU A 516 21.28 -12.43 -25.88
C GLU A 516 20.30 -11.47 -26.55
N TRP A 517 19.74 -11.90 -27.68
CA TRP A 517 18.67 -11.17 -28.38
C TRP A 517 17.31 -11.63 -27.89
N LEU A 518 16.45 -10.68 -27.53
CA LEU A 518 15.05 -10.91 -27.17
C LEU A 518 14.14 -10.43 -28.31
N PRO A 519 13.65 -11.32 -29.20
CA PRO A 519 12.86 -10.91 -30.37
C PRO A 519 11.56 -10.20 -30.02
N ALA A 520 10.91 -10.61 -28.92
CA ALA A 520 9.64 -10.03 -28.47
C ALA A 520 9.79 -8.56 -28.01
N GLU A 521 10.94 -8.23 -27.43
CA GLU A 521 11.24 -6.88 -26.94
C GLU A 521 12.06 -6.06 -27.96
N LYS A 522 12.60 -6.71 -29.00
CA LYS A 522 13.56 -6.14 -29.95
C LYS A 522 14.79 -5.53 -29.27
N MET A 523 15.28 -6.17 -28.20
CA MET A 523 16.42 -5.68 -27.41
C MET A 523 17.52 -6.72 -27.28
N LEU A 524 18.76 -6.25 -27.14
CA LEU A 524 19.93 -7.04 -26.79
C LEU A 524 20.22 -6.87 -25.29
N VAL A 525 20.18 -7.97 -24.54
CA VAL A 525 20.46 -8.00 -23.11
C VAL A 525 21.91 -8.44 -22.91
N VAL A 526 22.70 -7.64 -22.21
CA VAL A 526 24.12 -7.90 -21.91
C VAL A 526 24.25 -8.38 -20.47
N GLY A 527 24.69 -9.62 -20.28
CA GLY A 527 24.85 -10.25 -18.96
C GLY A 527 26.23 -10.12 -18.34
N HIS A 528 27.27 -9.92 -19.16
CA HIS A 528 28.66 -9.82 -18.72
C HIS A 528 29.47 -8.91 -19.65
N CYS A 529 30.35 -8.06 -19.09
CA CYS A 529 31.27 -7.21 -19.86
C CYS A 529 32.61 -7.10 -19.12
N GLY A 530 33.58 -7.96 -19.44
CA GLY A 530 34.85 -7.96 -18.73
C GLY A 530 35.73 -9.16 -19.05
N LYS A 531 36.45 -9.67 -18.04
CA LYS A 531 37.36 -10.82 -18.17
C LYS A 531 36.66 -12.08 -18.71
N HIS A 532 37.44 -13.07 -19.14
CA HIS A 532 36.91 -14.38 -19.51
C HIS A 532 36.19 -15.07 -18.35
N LEU A 533 35.02 -15.66 -18.59
CA LEU A 533 34.33 -16.54 -17.64
C LEU A 533 34.91 -17.95 -17.75
N ASN A 534 35.31 -18.58 -16.64
CA ASN A 534 35.94 -19.90 -16.67
C ASN A 534 35.01 -20.98 -17.27
N PHE A 535 35.60 -22.06 -17.79
CA PHE A 535 34.90 -23.20 -18.42
C PHE A 535 34.37 -24.20 -17.40
#